data_AF-A0A2V5LS24-F1
#
_entry.id   AF-A0A2V5LS24-F1
#
_cell.length_a   1.000
_cell.length_b   1.000
_cell.length_c   1.000
_cell.angle_alpha   90.00
_cell.angle_beta   90.00
_cell.angle_gamma   90.00
#
_symmetry.space_group_name_H-M   'P 1'
#
loop_
_entity.id
_entity.type
_entity.pdbx_description
1 polymer ?
#
loop_
_entity_poly.entity_id
_entity_poly.type
_entity_poly.pdbx_seq_one_letter_code
_entity_poly.pdbx_strand_id
1 'polypeptide(L)'
;MLSQTPAALGYRMPAEWELHAATWLSWPRREGISFPESFDRVLPALRAMVEALIESEQVCINVCNGAHEAEAREVLRGLPMERITFYRVPTDEPWCRDHGPIFLTRDGRWSRLAPEPGRTVRREGAPAPLAIVDWDYNAWGNKYPPFNL
;
A
#
# COMPACT_ATOMS: atom_id res chain seq x y z
N MET A 1 1.23 -8.42 23.32
CA MET A 1 0.74 -9.09 22.09
C MET A 1 -0.77 -9.12 22.13
N LEU A 2 -1.44 -8.84 21.02
CA LEU A 2 -2.88 -9.12 20.89
C LEU A 2 -3.09 -10.62 21.09
N SER A 3 -4.05 -11.01 21.93
CA SER A 3 -4.33 -12.42 22.24
C SER A 3 -5.12 -13.15 21.16
N GLN A 4 -5.68 -12.42 20.20
CA GLN A 4 -6.56 -12.96 19.15
C GLN A 4 -5.98 -12.65 17.76
N THR A 5 -6.02 -13.65 16.88
CA THR A 5 -5.63 -13.48 15.47
C THR A 5 -6.65 -12.64 14.71
N PRO A 6 -6.28 -12.00 13.59
CA PRO A 6 -7.25 -11.26 12.78
C PRO A 6 -8.45 -12.13 12.35
N ALA A 7 -8.20 -13.40 12.01
CA ALA A 7 -9.26 -14.35 11.66
C ALA A 7 -10.24 -14.60 12.82
N ALA A 8 -9.76 -14.73 14.06
CA ALA A 8 -10.62 -14.87 15.25
C ALA A 8 -11.47 -13.61 15.52
N LEU A 9 -10.98 -12.44 15.06
CA LEU A 9 -11.71 -11.17 15.11
C LEU A 9 -12.62 -10.94 13.89
N GLY A 10 -12.73 -11.94 13.00
CA GLY A 10 -13.58 -11.94 11.81
C GLY A 10 -13.00 -11.20 10.61
N TYR A 11 -11.72 -10.85 10.63
CA TYR A 11 -11.04 -10.22 9.50
C TYR A 11 -10.56 -11.24 8.47
N ARG A 12 -10.51 -10.82 7.21
CA ARG A 12 -9.89 -11.53 6.09
C ARG A 12 -9.10 -10.56 5.22
N MET A 13 -8.11 -11.07 4.52
CA MET A 13 -7.52 -10.35 3.38
C MET A 13 -8.51 -10.45 2.21
N PRO A 14 -8.98 -9.33 1.63
CA PRO A 14 -9.76 -9.38 0.40
C PRO A 14 -8.90 -9.90 -0.74
N ALA A 15 -9.53 -10.54 -1.73
CA ALA A 15 -8.83 -10.92 -2.95
C ALA A 15 -8.48 -9.67 -3.77
N GLU A 16 -7.40 -9.72 -4.53
CA GLU A 16 -6.88 -8.57 -5.28
C GLU A 16 -7.80 -8.11 -6.44
N TRP A 17 -8.82 -8.89 -6.78
CA TRP A 17 -9.84 -8.50 -7.77
C TRP A 17 -11.11 -7.92 -7.13
N GLU A 18 -11.18 -7.85 -5.80
CA GLU A 18 -12.27 -7.14 -5.11
C GLU A 18 -12.08 -5.62 -5.24
N LEU A 19 -13.12 -4.84 -4.96
CA LEU A 19 -13.06 -3.38 -5.11
C LEU A 19 -11.99 -2.76 -4.22
N HIS A 20 -11.14 -1.93 -4.84
CA HIS A 20 -10.10 -1.17 -4.16
C HIS A 20 -10.51 0.28 -3.90
N ALA A 21 -9.95 0.85 -2.84
CA ALA A 21 -10.02 2.29 -2.60
C ALA A 21 -8.82 3.03 -3.24
N ALA A 22 -7.65 2.39 -3.25
CA ALA A 22 -6.41 2.95 -3.76
C ALA A 22 -5.35 1.85 -3.98
N THR A 23 -4.39 2.12 -4.85
CA THR A 23 -3.12 1.39 -4.95
C THR A 23 -1.99 2.17 -4.27
N TRP A 24 -1.17 1.48 -3.48
CA TRP A 24 -0.02 2.06 -2.78
C TRP A 24 1.30 1.73 -3.49
N LEU A 25 2.16 2.74 -3.62
CA LEU A 25 3.50 2.64 -4.18
C LEU A 25 4.51 3.30 -3.22
N SER A 26 5.75 2.84 -3.26
CA SER A 26 6.90 3.53 -2.68
C SER A 26 7.75 4.06 -3.81
N TRP A 27 7.95 5.37 -3.88
CA TRP A 27 8.75 5.95 -4.95
C TRP A 27 10.23 5.58 -4.76
N PRO A 28 10.95 5.19 -5.82
CA PRO A 28 12.34 4.82 -5.69
C PRO A 28 13.21 6.04 -5.39
N ARG A 29 14.26 5.82 -4.59
CA ARG A 29 15.28 6.83 -4.33
C ARG A 29 16.44 6.68 -5.32
N ARG A 30 17.02 7.80 -5.72
CA ARG A 30 18.22 7.82 -6.58
C ARG A 30 19.42 7.16 -5.89
N GLU A 31 19.50 7.30 -4.58
CA GLU A 31 20.56 6.70 -3.74
C GLU A 31 20.22 5.25 -3.31
N GLY A 32 19.05 4.73 -3.69
CA GLY A 32 18.62 3.37 -3.39
C GLY A 32 19.36 2.32 -4.24
N ILE A 33 19.32 1.08 -3.79
CA ILE A 33 20.09 0.00 -4.43
C ILE A 33 19.30 -0.77 -5.50
N SER A 34 18.01 -0.50 -5.66
CA SER A 34 17.17 -1.24 -6.60
C SER A 34 17.50 -0.97 -8.07
N PHE A 35 17.99 0.23 -8.40
CA PHE A 35 18.22 0.65 -9.79
C PHE A 35 19.59 1.31 -10.00
N PRO A 36 20.70 0.65 -9.63
CA PRO A 36 22.04 1.22 -9.78
C PRO A 36 22.29 1.54 -11.26
N GLU A 37 22.76 2.76 -11.54
CA GLU A 37 23.08 3.26 -12.89
C GLU A 37 21.89 3.22 -13.89
N SER A 38 20.69 2.97 -13.38
CA SER A 38 19.49 2.71 -14.20
C SER A 38 18.28 3.51 -13.72
N PHE A 39 18.43 4.30 -12.65
CA PHE A 39 17.36 5.10 -12.06
C PHE A 39 16.59 5.90 -13.11
N ASP A 40 17.26 6.74 -13.91
CA ASP A 40 16.58 7.57 -14.91
C ASP A 40 15.94 6.72 -16.03
N ARG A 41 16.42 5.50 -16.27
CA ARG A 41 15.88 4.57 -17.26
C ARG A 41 14.59 3.90 -16.79
N VAL A 42 14.34 3.78 -15.49
CA VAL A 42 13.11 3.15 -14.95
C VAL A 42 11.96 4.13 -14.74
N LEU A 43 12.24 5.44 -14.62
CA LEU A 43 11.22 6.46 -14.41
C LEU A 43 10.09 6.47 -15.46
N PRO A 44 10.34 6.27 -16.77
CA PRO A 44 9.26 6.19 -17.76
C PRO A 44 8.32 5.00 -17.52
N ALA A 45 8.83 3.86 -17.07
CA ALA A 45 8.01 2.68 -16.77
C ALA A 45 7.16 2.91 -15.50
N LEU A 46 7.74 3.55 -14.48
CA LEU A 46 7.01 3.92 -13.26
C LEU A 46 5.91 4.94 -13.55
N ARG A 47 6.19 5.94 -14.41
CA ARG A 47 5.18 6.88 -14.90
C ARG A 47 4.05 6.14 -15.61
N ALA A 48 4.35 5.24 -16.55
CA ALA A 48 3.34 4.48 -17.29
C ALA A 48 2.47 3.62 -16.35
N MET A 49 3.07 3.03 -15.31
CA MET A 49 2.34 2.30 -14.28
C MET A 49 1.36 3.21 -13.51
N VAL A 50 1.81 4.38 -13.06
CA VAL A 50 0.94 5.35 -12.37
C VAL A 50 -0.18 5.83 -13.30
N GLU A 51 0.14 6.15 -14.56
CA GLU A 51 -0.83 6.57 -15.58
C GLU A 51 -1.92 5.52 -15.80
N ALA A 52 -1.56 4.23 -15.87
CA ALA A 52 -2.54 3.15 -15.98
C ALA A 52 -3.40 2.99 -14.71
N LEU A 53 -2.81 3.09 -13.52
CA LEU A 53 -3.54 2.92 -12.25
C LEU A 53 -4.58 4.02 -12.00
N ILE A 54 -4.23 5.27 -12.33
CA ILE A 54 -5.14 6.41 -12.12
C ILE A 54 -6.35 6.41 -13.07
N GLU A 55 -6.41 5.53 -14.06
CA GLU A 55 -7.63 5.31 -14.85
C GLU A 55 -8.74 4.68 -13.99
N SER A 56 -8.40 3.80 -13.04
CA SER A 56 -9.38 3.09 -12.22
C SER A 56 -9.52 3.62 -10.79
N GLU A 57 -8.43 4.04 -10.14
CA GLU A 57 -8.43 4.27 -8.68
C GLU A 57 -7.49 5.39 -8.23
N GLN A 58 -7.50 5.68 -6.92
CA GLN A 58 -6.52 6.60 -6.32
C GLN A 58 -5.14 5.92 -6.26
N VAL A 59 -4.08 6.68 -6.51
CA VAL A 59 -2.71 6.22 -6.29
C VAL A 59 -2.10 6.95 -5.08
N CYS A 60 -1.67 6.19 -4.08
CA CYS A 60 -0.99 6.69 -2.89
C CYS A 60 0.51 6.41 -3.03
N ILE A 61 1.36 7.43 -2.93
CA ILE A 61 2.81 7.32 -3.14
C ILE A 61 3.55 7.71 -1.86
N ASN A 62 4.30 6.78 -1.30
CA ASN A 62 5.22 7.03 -0.19
C ASN A 62 6.48 7.74 -0.69
N VAL A 63 6.85 8.82 -0.02
CA VAL A 63 8.04 9.64 -0.29
C VAL A 63 8.76 9.95 1.01
N CYS A 64 10.08 10.07 0.96
CA CYS A 64 10.90 10.26 2.16
C CYS A 64 10.86 11.69 2.71
N ASN A 65 10.76 12.68 1.82
CA ASN A 65 10.79 14.10 2.16
C ASN A 65 10.25 14.94 0.98
N GLY A 66 10.25 16.27 1.13
CA GLY A 66 9.74 17.17 0.10
C GLY A 66 10.55 17.21 -1.20
N ALA A 67 11.86 16.96 -1.17
CA ALA A 67 12.68 16.89 -2.37
C ALA A 67 12.37 15.62 -3.18
N HIS A 68 12.23 14.49 -2.49
CA HIS A 68 11.80 13.23 -3.08
C HIS A 68 10.38 13.34 -3.69
N GLU A 69 9.47 14.03 -2.99
CA GLU A 69 8.14 14.34 -3.54
C GLU A 69 8.21 15.22 -4.80
N ALA A 70 9.06 16.25 -4.80
CA ALA A 70 9.22 17.14 -5.94
C ALA A 70 9.77 16.40 -7.17
N GLU A 71 10.71 15.48 -6.99
CA GLU A 71 11.24 14.64 -8.08
C GLU A 71 10.14 13.74 -8.67
N ALA A 72 9.37 13.05 -7.82
CA ALA A 72 8.24 12.24 -8.26
C ALA A 72 7.18 13.07 -9.01
N ARG A 73 6.85 14.26 -8.50
CA ARG A 73 5.92 15.20 -9.15
C ARG A 73 6.42 15.66 -10.51
N GLU A 74 7.73 15.87 -10.67
CA GLU A 74 8.31 16.24 -11.96
C GLU A 74 8.12 15.11 -12.99
N VAL A 75 8.44 13.88 -12.60
CA VAL A 75 8.28 12.69 -13.45
C VAL A 75 6.82 12.48 -13.83
N LEU A 76 5.89 12.74 -12.91
CA LEU A 76 4.44 12.55 -13.10
C LEU A 76 3.72 13.80 -13.66
N ARG A 77 4.46 14.86 -14.02
CA ARG A 77 3.90 16.10 -14.55
C ARG A 77 2.95 15.83 -15.72
N GLY A 78 1.79 16.48 -15.71
CA GLY A 78 0.76 16.35 -16.74
C GLY A 78 -0.25 15.23 -16.49
N LEU A 79 -0.02 14.35 -15.52
CA LEU A 79 -1.06 13.43 -15.05
C LEU A 79 -2.06 14.15 -14.12
N PRO A 80 -3.32 13.69 -14.02
CA PRO A 80 -4.33 14.16 -13.07
C PRO A 80 -3.87 14.05 -11.61
N MET A 81 -3.29 15.13 -11.05
CA MET A 81 -2.72 15.12 -9.70
C MET A 81 -3.76 14.92 -8.59
N GLU A 82 -5.04 15.18 -8.85
CA GLU A 82 -6.15 14.88 -7.94
C GLU A 82 -6.33 13.37 -7.70
N ARG A 83 -5.87 12.52 -8.63
CA ARG A 83 -5.87 11.05 -8.52
C ARG A 83 -4.62 10.50 -7.81
N ILE A 84 -3.70 11.37 -7.41
CA ILE A 84 -2.41 11.00 -6.82
C ILE A 84 -2.23 11.70 -5.48
N THR A 85 -1.98 10.94 -4.42
CA THR A 85 -1.71 11.49 -3.08
C THR A 85 -0.35 11.06 -2.60
N PHE A 86 0.47 12.02 -2.18
CA PHE A 86 1.79 11.78 -1.62
C PHE A 86 1.73 11.70 -0.10
N TYR A 87 2.39 10.69 0.47
CA TYR A 87 2.52 10.49 1.92
C TYR A 87 3.99 10.54 2.31
N ARG A 88 4.33 11.32 3.34
CA ARG A 88 5.69 11.38 3.88
C ARG A 88 5.97 10.19 4.79
N VAL A 89 6.16 9.03 4.17
CA VAL A 89 6.54 7.77 4.79
C VAL A 89 7.88 7.37 4.18
N PRO A 90 9.00 7.52 4.91
CA PRO A 90 10.30 7.04 4.46
C PRO A 90 10.24 5.55 4.16
N THR A 91 10.94 5.11 3.11
CA THR A 91 11.08 3.70 2.76
C THR A 91 12.47 3.49 2.21
N ASP A 92 13.10 2.35 2.53
CA ASP A 92 14.45 2.05 2.06
C ASP A 92 14.50 1.75 0.57
N GLU A 93 13.56 0.94 0.08
CA GLU A 93 13.48 0.49 -1.31
C GLU A 93 12.03 0.59 -1.81
N PRO A 94 11.78 0.64 -3.13
CA PRO A 94 10.46 0.93 -3.71
C PRO A 94 9.45 -0.23 -3.66
N TRP A 95 9.76 -1.34 -2.99
CA TRP A 95 9.02 -2.61 -3.09
C TRP A 95 7.83 -2.67 -2.14
N CYS A 96 6.88 -1.74 -2.32
CA CYS A 96 5.69 -1.59 -1.47
C CYS A 96 4.81 -2.85 -1.40
N ARG A 97 4.95 -3.79 -2.34
CA ARG A 97 4.31 -5.11 -2.25
C ARG A 97 4.79 -5.91 -1.03
N ASP A 98 6.07 -5.80 -0.70
CA ASP A 98 6.73 -6.68 0.26
C ASP A 98 6.81 -6.06 1.66
N HIS A 99 7.06 -4.75 1.74
CA HIS A 99 7.10 -4.01 3.02
C HIS A 99 5.80 -3.26 3.34
N GLY A 100 4.90 -3.10 2.36
CA GLY A 100 3.70 -2.30 2.53
C GLY A 100 2.60 -3.00 3.32
N PRO A 101 1.54 -2.26 3.68
CA PRO A 101 0.46 -2.78 4.50
C PRO A 101 -0.33 -3.87 3.79
N ILE A 102 -0.53 -5.02 4.44
CA ILE A 102 -1.54 -6.00 4.03
C ILE A 102 -2.86 -5.65 4.69
N PHE A 103 -3.77 -5.05 3.92
CA PHE A 103 -5.09 -4.65 4.40
C PHE A 103 -6.01 -5.84 4.64
N LEU A 104 -6.74 -5.79 5.74
CA LEU A 104 -7.81 -6.72 6.08
C LEU A 104 -9.13 -5.99 6.21
N THR A 105 -10.21 -6.68 5.85
CA THR A 105 -11.58 -6.19 6.03
C THR A 105 -12.44 -7.23 6.78
N ARG A 106 -13.52 -6.77 7.39
CA ARG A 106 -14.58 -7.64 7.94
C ARG A 106 -15.97 -7.13 7.57
N ASP A 107 -16.48 -7.66 6.48
CA ASP A 107 -17.86 -7.46 6.07
C ASP A 107 -18.71 -8.51 6.77
N GLY A 108 -19.90 -8.15 7.26
CA GLY A 108 -20.79 -9.08 7.96
C GLY A 108 -21.18 -10.33 7.15
N ARG A 109 -20.81 -10.38 5.86
CA ARG A 109 -21.10 -11.43 4.88
C ARG A 109 -20.15 -12.63 4.95
N TRP A 110 -18.94 -12.48 5.49
CA TRP A 110 -18.00 -13.60 5.68
C TRP A 110 -17.81 -13.91 7.16
N SER A 111 -18.30 -15.06 7.60
CA SER A 111 -17.95 -15.65 8.89
C SER A 111 -17.90 -17.17 8.74
N ARG A 112 -16.74 -17.77 9.07
CA ARG A 112 -16.65 -19.23 9.32
C ARG A 112 -17.20 -19.61 10.71
N LEU A 113 -17.45 -18.63 11.57
CA LEU A 113 -17.96 -18.80 12.92
C LEU A 113 -19.49 -18.56 12.91
N ALA A 114 -20.20 -19.28 13.78
CA ALA A 114 -21.62 -19.01 14.02
C ALA A 114 -21.82 -17.53 14.37
N PRO A 115 -22.92 -16.89 13.94
CA PRO A 115 -23.17 -15.50 14.30
C PRO A 115 -23.23 -15.35 15.82
N GLU A 116 -22.35 -14.52 16.37
CA GLU A 116 -22.36 -14.12 17.78
C GLU A 116 -23.72 -13.47 18.12
N PRO A 117 -24.44 -13.95 19.15
CA PRO A 117 -25.66 -13.31 19.60
C PRO A 117 -25.36 -11.87 20.03
N GLY A 118 -26.03 -10.89 19.40
CA GLY A 118 -25.83 -9.47 19.69
C GLY A 118 -24.88 -8.72 18.74
N ARG A 119 -24.39 -9.36 17.66
CA ARG A 119 -23.64 -8.65 16.61
C ARG A 119 -24.52 -7.57 15.99
N THR A 120 -24.19 -6.31 16.23
CA THR A 120 -24.85 -5.16 15.61
C THR A 120 -24.73 -5.27 14.09
N VAL A 121 -25.88 -5.34 13.42
CA VAL A 121 -25.96 -5.26 11.97
C VAL A 121 -25.39 -3.89 11.58
N ARG A 122 -24.39 -3.89 10.70
CA ARG A 122 -23.80 -2.65 10.17
C ARG A 122 -24.91 -1.79 9.58
N ARG A 123 -24.89 -0.48 9.88
CA ARG A 123 -25.73 0.46 9.15
C ARG A 123 -25.41 0.36 7.66
N GLU A 124 -26.45 0.28 6.84
CA GLU A 124 -26.33 0.29 5.39
C GLU A 124 -25.56 1.56 4.96
N GLY A 125 -24.52 1.37 4.15
CA GLY A 125 -23.63 2.45 3.70
C GLY A 125 -22.44 2.80 4.61
N ALA A 126 -22.31 2.21 5.81
CA ALA A 126 -21.10 2.40 6.62
C ALA A 126 -19.90 1.62 6.03
N PRO A 127 -18.71 2.24 5.86
CA PRO A 127 -17.55 1.55 5.32
C PRO A 127 -17.14 0.36 6.20
N ALA A 128 -16.60 -0.66 5.55
CA ALA A 128 -16.03 -1.79 6.26
C ALA A 128 -14.78 -1.33 7.07
N PRO A 129 -14.63 -1.75 8.33
CA PRO A 129 -13.44 -1.63 9.13
C PRO A 129 -12.30 -2.25 8.38
N LEU A 130 -11.27 -1.44 8.26
CA LEU A 130 -9.99 -1.84 7.78
C LEU A 130 -9.08 -2.07 8.97
N ALA A 131 -8.27 -3.11 8.87
CA ALA A 131 -7.12 -3.34 9.71
C ALA A 131 -5.90 -3.56 8.81
N ILE A 132 -4.70 -3.40 9.37
CA ILE A 132 -3.44 -3.71 8.68
C ILE A 132 -2.80 -4.86 9.45
N VAL A 133 -2.30 -5.85 8.72
CA VAL A 133 -1.29 -6.77 9.25
C VAL A 133 0.07 -6.24 8.88
N ASP A 134 0.87 -6.01 9.92
CA ASP A 134 2.26 -5.58 9.83
C ASP A 134 3.14 -6.81 10.04
N TRP A 135 3.77 -7.29 8.96
CA TRP A 135 4.69 -8.41 9.00
C TRP A 135 6.11 -7.89 9.12
N ASP A 136 6.95 -8.57 9.88
CA ASP A 136 8.37 -8.24 9.92
C ASP A 136 8.98 -8.37 8.52
N TYR A 137 9.61 -7.30 8.05
CA TYR A 137 10.35 -7.25 6.79
C TYR A 137 11.85 -7.28 7.06
N ASN A 138 12.61 -8.05 6.28
CA ASN A 138 14.05 -8.22 6.47
C ASN A 138 14.86 -8.14 5.17
N ALA A 139 14.37 -7.42 4.16
CA ALA A 139 15.00 -7.33 2.84
C ALA A 139 15.33 -8.69 2.20
N TRP A 140 14.29 -9.53 2.09
CA TRP A 140 14.31 -10.87 1.48
C TRP A 140 15.44 -11.78 1.98
N GLY A 141 15.54 -11.90 3.31
CA GLY A 141 16.53 -12.75 3.98
C GLY A 141 17.84 -12.05 4.28
N ASN A 142 17.77 -10.78 4.71
CA ASN A 142 18.92 -9.92 5.06
C ASN A 142 19.89 -9.69 3.90
N LYS A 143 19.42 -9.77 2.65
CA LYS A 143 20.29 -9.59 1.48
C LYS A 143 20.65 -8.13 1.25
N TYR A 144 19.78 -7.22 1.66
CA TYR A 144 19.92 -5.79 1.38
C TYR A 144 19.59 -4.91 2.60
N PRO A 145 20.41 -4.94 3.65
CA PRO A 145 20.31 -3.95 4.72
C PRO A 145 20.76 -2.56 4.21
N PRO A 146 20.25 -1.44 4.76
CA PRO A 146 19.22 -1.36 5.81
C PRO A 146 17.78 -1.60 5.28
N PHE A 147 16.86 -1.89 6.20
CA PHE A 147 15.42 -2.10 5.94
C PHE A 147 14.55 -1.56 7.09
N ASN A 148 15.03 -0.53 7.77
CA ASN A 148 14.51 -0.06 9.06
C ASN A 148 13.89 1.34 8.98
N LEU A 149 13.64 1.84 7.77
CA LEU A 149 12.88 3.07 7.53
C LEU A 149 11.38 2.83 7.39
#